data_AF-A0A9N8EYW3-F1
#
_entry.id   AF-A0A9N8EYW3-F1
#
_cell.length_a   1.000
_cell.length_b   1.000
_cell.length_c   1.000
_cell.angle_alpha   90.00
_cell.angle_beta   90.00
_cell.angle_gamma   90.00
#
_symmetry.space_group_name_H-M   'P 1'
#
loop_
_entity.id
_entity.type
_entity.pdbx_description
1 polymer ?
#
loop_
_entity_poly.entity_id
_entity_poly.type
_entity_poly.pdbx_seq_one_letter_code
_entity_poly.pdbx_strand_id
1 'polypeptide(L)'
;MDAAQIQTIVEAAVAAALHFLRQIWQRAESFGWVSILLVADANGTVRNITNQHGCLTKSNVRNHAVTYLRQQGRKHQASVCLRKLIMGSITSRMADRLITRRIDYTVNAAPAAAQPDAAPPAPIMKEDGTCMLFQLIRMVSVETMTTIAIITKKLNNLEHIMETAKSNVELFNTMVEDLITQLQARSAQVPPMIANLFDGYANCTDSAFVKYMETKRDSYEDGTLLLDNHGSIMIIALEKYKIMVDRKIWLRKSEEQMEIMTLKAEVTKLRGKPNSKPTSSKKPPSKGKKGKDDDKFAWKLVSPKEGDPQQKTVNGKKYIYCPYHQTTKWVLEVNNKGVVHRTGCEKMKEALTSNKATEGTDDKTSEAAALTNAIEDAGTNTLLPIIEDEEL
;
A
#
# COMPACT_ATOMS: atom_id res chain seq x y z
N MET A 1 -12.98 -9.01 6.03
CA MET A 1 -13.49 -9.44 4.72
C MET A 1 -13.41 -10.95 4.70
N ASP A 2 -14.53 -11.61 4.41
CA ASP A 2 -14.62 -13.07 4.32
C ASP A 2 -13.82 -13.57 3.09
N ALA A 3 -13.19 -14.75 3.18
CA ALA A 3 -12.52 -15.44 2.07
C ALA A 3 -13.39 -15.52 0.80
N ALA A 4 -14.72 -15.60 0.95
CA ALA A 4 -15.66 -15.51 -0.17
C ALA A 4 -15.67 -14.12 -0.83
N GLN A 5 -15.61 -13.04 -0.04
CA GLN A 5 -15.56 -11.66 -0.57
C GLN A 5 -14.27 -11.39 -1.33
N ILE A 6 -13.13 -11.95 -0.91
CA ILE A 6 -11.89 -11.72 -1.64
C ILE A 6 -11.78 -12.60 -2.87
N GLN A 7 -12.20 -13.87 -2.82
CA GLN A 7 -12.37 -14.68 -4.04
C GLN A 7 -13.28 -13.96 -5.07
N THR A 8 -14.34 -13.31 -4.58
CA THR A 8 -15.25 -12.49 -5.41
C THR A 8 -14.56 -11.30 -6.05
N ILE A 9 -13.67 -10.58 -5.35
CA ILE A 9 -12.97 -9.38 -5.88
C ILE A 9 -12.03 -9.71 -7.06
N VAL A 10 -11.73 -10.98 -7.23
CA VAL A 10 -10.56 -11.48 -7.95
C VAL A 10 -10.98 -12.18 -9.20
N GLU A 11 -11.95 -13.07 -9.01
CA GLU A 11 -12.87 -13.41 -10.06
C GLU A 11 -13.39 -12.10 -10.65
N ALA A 12 -13.76 -11.09 -9.86
CA ALA A 12 -14.15 -9.79 -10.41
C ALA A 12 -13.03 -9.07 -11.17
N ALA A 13 -11.74 -9.13 -10.79
CA ALA A 13 -10.67 -8.44 -11.52
C ALA A 13 -10.26 -9.17 -12.82
N VAL A 14 -10.08 -10.49 -12.76
CA VAL A 14 -9.79 -11.33 -13.94
C VAL A 14 -11.03 -11.39 -14.84
N ALA A 15 -12.22 -11.56 -14.26
CA ALA A 15 -13.47 -11.46 -14.99
C ALA A 15 -13.67 -10.04 -15.49
N ALA A 16 -13.26 -8.96 -14.82
CA ALA A 16 -13.35 -7.60 -15.37
C ALA A 16 -12.46 -7.46 -16.61
N ALA A 17 -11.24 -7.98 -16.59
CA ALA A 17 -10.36 -7.99 -17.76
C ALA A 17 -10.93 -8.85 -18.90
N LEU A 18 -11.42 -10.05 -18.61
CA LEU A 18 -12.06 -10.93 -19.60
C LEU A 18 -13.40 -10.38 -20.10
N HIS A 19 -14.16 -9.74 -19.23
CA HIS A 19 -15.43 -9.08 -19.52
C HIS A 19 -15.19 -7.85 -20.39
N PHE A 20 -14.17 -7.04 -20.10
CA PHE A 20 -13.72 -5.96 -20.97
C PHE A 20 -13.35 -6.47 -22.37
N LEU A 21 -12.56 -7.54 -22.47
CA LEU A 21 -12.20 -8.14 -23.76
C LEU A 21 -13.42 -8.73 -24.49
N ARG A 22 -14.39 -9.30 -23.76
CA ARG A 22 -15.66 -9.79 -24.30
C ARG A 22 -16.54 -8.64 -24.80
N GLN A 23 -16.61 -7.53 -24.08
CA GLN A 23 -17.35 -6.34 -24.51
C GLN A 23 -16.72 -5.74 -25.78
N ILE A 24 -15.39 -5.67 -25.86
CA ILE A 24 -14.70 -5.27 -27.09
C ILE A 24 -15.09 -6.16 -28.26
N TRP A 25 -15.13 -7.49 -28.05
CA TRP A 25 -15.56 -8.43 -29.08
C TRP A 25 -17.00 -8.20 -29.53
N GLN A 26 -17.95 -8.10 -28.60
CA GLN A 26 -19.37 -7.85 -28.90
C GLN A 26 -19.58 -6.53 -29.64
N ARG A 27 -18.86 -5.48 -29.25
CA ARG A 27 -18.86 -4.19 -29.96
C ARG A 27 -18.27 -4.36 -31.36
N ALA A 28 -17.18 -5.11 -31.50
CA ALA A 28 -16.59 -5.37 -32.81
C ALA A 28 -17.52 -6.14 -33.75
N GLU A 29 -18.32 -7.07 -33.25
CA GLU A 29 -19.38 -7.73 -34.03
C GLU A 29 -20.45 -6.74 -34.46
N SER A 30 -20.94 -5.92 -33.52
CA SER A 30 -22.03 -4.95 -33.76
C SER A 30 -21.66 -3.87 -34.78
N PHE A 31 -20.40 -3.41 -34.77
CA PHE A 31 -19.92 -2.32 -35.63
C PHE A 31 -19.05 -2.79 -36.82
N GLY A 32 -18.91 -4.11 -37.02
CA GLY A 32 -18.17 -4.68 -38.15
C GLY A 32 -16.64 -4.54 -38.04
N TRP A 33 -16.08 -4.46 -36.83
CA TRP A 33 -14.64 -4.33 -36.57
C TRP A 33 -13.93 -5.68 -36.38
N VAL A 34 -14.64 -6.81 -36.41
CA VAL A 34 -14.06 -8.15 -36.15
C VAL A 34 -12.76 -8.40 -36.94
N SER A 35 -12.72 -7.99 -38.20
CA SER A 35 -11.55 -8.21 -39.08
C SER A 35 -10.25 -7.55 -38.61
N ILE A 36 -10.29 -6.48 -37.79
CA ILE A 36 -9.09 -5.87 -37.22
C ILE A 36 -8.62 -6.56 -35.93
N LEU A 37 -9.48 -7.38 -35.30
CA LEU A 37 -9.17 -8.16 -34.08
C LEU A 37 -8.65 -9.57 -34.38
N LEU A 38 -8.84 -10.04 -35.62
CA LEU A 38 -8.34 -11.32 -36.12
C LEU A 38 -6.95 -11.14 -36.73
N VAL A 39 -5.91 -11.59 -36.03
CA VAL A 39 -4.49 -11.40 -36.36
C VAL A 39 -3.83 -12.75 -36.62
N ALA A 40 -3.06 -12.89 -37.70
CA ALA A 40 -2.29 -14.10 -37.95
C ALA A 40 -1.08 -14.23 -36.99
N ASP A 41 -0.91 -15.39 -36.37
CA ASP A 41 0.28 -15.73 -35.58
C ASP A 41 1.51 -16.01 -36.46
N ALA A 42 2.63 -16.38 -35.85
CA ALA A 42 3.88 -16.70 -36.56
C ALA A 42 3.74 -17.86 -37.56
N ASN A 43 2.76 -18.75 -37.36
CA ASN A 43 2.48 -19.90 -38.22
C ASN A 43 1.40 -19.58 -39.27
N GLY A 44 0.96 -18.33 -39.37
CA GLY A 44 -0.12 -17.90 -40.26
C GLY A 44 -1.52 -18.28 -39.77
N THR A 45 -1.66 -18.85 -38.57
CA THR A 45 -2.99 -19.20 -38.02
C THR A 45 -3.66 -17.94 -37.51
N VAL A 46 -4.89 -17.69 -37.95
CA VAL A 46 -5.68 -16.53 -37.49
C VAL A 46 -6.07 -16.72 -36.02
N ARG A 47 -5.66 -15.77 -35.19
CA ARG A 47 -5.98 -15.70 -33.76
C ARG A 47 -6.83 -14.49 -33.46
N ASN A 48 -7.78 -14.65 -32.54
CA ASN A 48 -8.52 -13.50 -32.04
C ASN A 48 -7.77 -12.88 -30.85
N ILE A 49 -7.45 -11.59 -30.96
CA ILE A 49 -6.71 -10.89 -29.90
C ILE A 49 -7.46 -10.83 -28.56
N THR A 50 -8.79 -10.87 -28.55
CA THR A 50 -9.57 -10.75 -27.31
C THR A 50 -9.55 -12.02 -26.45
N ASN A 51 -9.21 -13.18 -27.04
CA ASN A 51 -9.20 -14.47 -26.33
C ASN A 51 -7.92 -15.30 -26.52
N GLN A 52 -7.12 -15.02 -27.56
CA GLN A 52 -5.91 -15.75 -27.94
C GLN A 52 -4.69 -14.83 -28.04
N HIS A 53 -4.68 -13.70 -27.32
CA HIS A 53 -3.55 -12.74 -27.30
C HIS A 53 -2.22 -13.37 -26.88
N GLY A 54 -2.23 -14.45 -26.07
CA GLY A 54 -1.01 -15.17 -25.67
C GLY A 54 -0.27 -15.84 -26.84
N CYS A 55 -0.95 -16.10 -27.95
CA CYS A 55 -0.35 -16.68 -29.16
C CYS A 55 0.22 -15.62 -30.12
N LEU A 56 0.06 -14.33 -29.80
CA LEU A 56 0.42 -13.22 -30.67
C LEU A 56 1.67 -12.49 -30.15
N THR A 57 2.53 -12.08 -31.07
CA THR A 57 3.64 -11.17 -30.77
C THR A 57 3.31 -9.74 -31.20
N LYS A 58 4.04 -8.77 -30.66
CA LYS A 58 3.94 -7.36 -31.09
C LYS A 58 4.19 -7.21 -32.61
N SER A 59 5.06 -8.05 -33.18
CA SER A 59 5.34 -8.06 -34.62
C SER A 59 4.12 -8.51 -35.42
N ASN A 60 3.44 -9.59 -34.99
CA ASN A 60 2.22 -10.07 -35.64
C ASN A 60 1.15 -8.98 -35.73
N VAL A 61 0.88 -8.32 -34.60
CA VAL A 61 -0.16 -7.28 -34.52
C VAL A 61 0.21 -6.04 -35.35
N ARG A 62 1.49 -5.62 -35.33
CA ARG A 62 1.96 -4.51 -36.17
C ARG A 62 1.86 -4.82 -37.66
N ASN A 63 2.30 -6.01 -38.08
CA ASN A 63 2.21 -6.42 -39.48
C ASN A 63 0.77 -6.43 -39.96
N HIS A 64 -0.16 -6.91 -39.12
CA HIS A 64 -1.59 -6.84 -39.41
C HIS A 64 -2.09 -5.40 -39.56
N ALA A 65 -1.72 -4.49 -38.66
CA ALA A 65 -2.10 -3.09 -38.72
C ALA A 65 -1.63 -2.39 -40.00
N VAL A 66 -0.39 -2.63 -40.44
CA VAL A 66 0.17 -2.06 -41.67
C VAL A 66 -0.71 -2.36 -42.89
N THR A 67 -1.34 -3.54 -42.95
CA THR A 67 -2.13 -3.97 -44.13
C THR A 67 -3.28 -3.02 -44.44
N TYR A 68 -3.95 -2.49 -43.42
CA TYR A 68 -5.14 -1.66 -43.60
C TYR A 68 -4.90 -0.16 -43.35
N LEU A 69 -3.88 0.21 -42.58
CA LEU A 69 -3.54 1.61 -42.35
C LEU A 69 -3.08 2.34 -43.62
N ARG A 70 -2.51 1.59 -44.58
CA ARG A 70 -2.13 2.07 -45.92
C ARG A 70 -3.33 2.40 -46.79
N GLN A 71 -4.40 1.61 -46.68
CA GLN A 71 -5.55 1.66 -47.57
C GLN A 71 -6.56 2.76 -47.19
N GLN A 72 -6.46 3.33 -45.98
CA GLN A 72 -7.38 4.32 -45.42
C GLN A 72 -8.88 3.95 -45.53
N GLY A 73 -9.21 2.66 -45.59
CA GLY A 73 -10.58 2.16 -45.75
C GLY A 73 -11.31 1.91 -44.43
N ARG A 74 -12.42 1.16 -44.49
CA ARG A 74 -13.27 0.82 -43.32
C ARG A 74 -12.49 0.23 -42.13
N LYS A 75 -11.46 -0.59 -42.37
CA LYS A 75 -10.60 -1.15 -41.32
C LYS A 75 -9.78 -0.08 -40.58
N HIS A 76 -9.35 0.99 -41.27
CA HIS A 76 -8.69 2.12 -40.62
C HIS A 76 -9.68 2.88 -39.71
N GLN A 77 -10.90 3.13 -40.20
CA GLN A 77 -11.95 3.75 -39.38
C GLN A 77 -12.27 2.90 -38.14
N ALA A 78 -12.41 1.57 -38.32
CA ALA A 78 -12.59 0.63 -37.21
C ALA A 78 -11.47 0.73 -36.17
N SER A 79 -10.21 0.85 -36.60
CA SER A 79 -9.06 1.03 -35.72
C SER A 79 -9.14 2.36 -34.94
N VAL A 80 -9.56 3.46 -35.57
CA VAL A 80 -9.80 4.74 -34.90
C VAL A 80 -10.92 4.63 -33.86
N CYS A 81 -12.04 4.00 -34.21
CA CYS A 81 -13.15 3.77 -33.29
C CYS A 81 -12.74 2.92 -32.09
N LEU A 82 -11.96 1.85 -32.32
CA LEU A 82 -11.43 1.00 -31.26
C LEU A 82 -10.52 1.78 -30.29
N ARG A 83 -9.66 2.68 -30.79
CA ARG A 83 -8.86 3.55 -29.91
C ARG A 83 -9.75 4.44 -29.02
N LYS A 84 -10.75 5.09 -29.62
CA LYS A 84 -11.70 5.93 -28.87
C LYS A 84 -12.44 5.12 -27.80
N LEU A 85 -12.90 3.93 -28.16
CA LEU A 85 -13.57 3.01 -27.23
C LEU A 85 -12.66 2.64 -26.06
N ILE A 86 -11.43 2.21 -26.34
CA ILE A 86 -10.45 1.83 -25.30
C ILE A 86 -10.21 2.99 -24.34
N MET A 87 -9.90 4.19 -24.87
CA MET A 87 -9.62 5.36 -24.04
C MET A 87 -10.82 5.81 -23.21
N GLY A 88 -12.05 5.65 -23.72
CA GLY A 88 -13.27 5.94 -22.98
C GLY A 88 -13.68 4.86 -21.98
N SER A 89 -13.08 3.66 -22.05
CA SER A 89 -13.46 2.50 -21.23
C SER A 89 -12.44 2.16 -20.12
N ILE A 90 -11.33 2.89 -20.04
CA ILE A 90 -10.30 2.70 -19.02
C ILE A 90 -10.23 3.89 -18.07
N THR A 91 -9.71 3.68 -16.87
CA THR A 91 -9.51 4.77 -15.90
C THR A 91 -8.47 5.77 -16.37
N SER A 92 -8.56 7.03 -15.94
CA SER A 92 -7.59 8.08 -16.30
C SER A 92 -6.14 7.67 -15.98
N ARG A 93 -5.92 6.99 -14.84
CA ARG A 93 -4.60 6.45 -14.47
C ARG A 93 -4.07 5.42 -15.48
N MET A 94 -4.93 4.54 -16.00
CA MET A 94 -4.51 3.57 -17.02
C MET A 94 -4.28 4.25 -18.37
N ALA A 95 -5.13 5.22 -18.72
CA ALA A 95 -4.98 6.05 -19.92
C ALA A 95 -3.62 6.77 -19.95
N ASP A 96 -3.22 7.46 -18.88
CA ASP A 96 -1.94 8.17 -18.79
C ASP A 96 -0.74 7.23 -19.02
N ARG A 97 -0.80 6.04 -18.43
CA ARG A 97 0.24 5.01 -18.57
C ARG A 97 0.28 4.43 -19.98
N LEU A 98 -0.87 4.24 -20.60
CA LEU A 98 -0.98 3.78 -21.99
C LEU A 98 -0.42 4.84 -22.94
N ILE A 99 -0.79 6.12 -22.76
CA ILE A 99 -0.29 7.26 -23.55
C ILE A 99 1.23 7.37 -23.45
N THR A 100 1.83 7.13 -22.28
CA THR A 100 3.29 7.11 -22.11
C THR A 100 3.97 6.07 -23.02
N ARG A 101 3.23 5.03 -23.42
CA ARG A 101 3.69 3.97 -24.32
C ARG A 101 3.19 4.14 -25.75
N ARG A 102 2.89 5.37 -26.18
CA ARG A 102 2.41 5.72 -27.54
C ARG A 102 3.17 5.02 -28.66
N ILE A 103 4.50 4.97 -28.56
CA ILE A 103 5.36 4.35 -29.56
C ILE A 103 5.09 2.85 -29.76
N ASP A 104 4.52 2.17 -28.77
CA ASP A 104 4.25 0.74 -28.84
C ASP A 104 3.06 0.40 -29.73
N TYR A 105 2.11 1.34 -29.88
CA TYR A 105 0.93 1.20 -30.73
C TYR A 105 0.89 2.18 -31.90
N THR A 106 2.00 2.87 -32.17
CA THR A 106 2.18 3.67 -33.39
C THR A 106 2.89 2.82 -34.45
N VAL A 107 2.35 2.82 -35.66
CA VAL A 107 2.76 1.96 -36.78
C VAL A 107 3.14 2.82 -37.97
N ASN A 108 4.24 2.47 -38.65
CA ASN A 108 4.61 3.12 -39.91
C ASN A 108 3.72 2.61 -41.05
N ALA A 109 2.82 3.46 -41.53
CA ALA A 109 1.92 3.22 -42.65
C ALA A 109 2.44 3.75 -43.98
N ALA A 110 3.73 4.10 -44.09
CA ALA A 110 4.32 4.49 -45.36
C ALA A 110 4.17 3.37 -46.40
N PRO A 111 3.96 3.73 -47.69
CA PRO A 111 4.00 2.76 -48.78
C PRO A 111 5.37 2.10 -48.85
N ALA A 112 5.45 0.90 -49.42
CA ALA A 112 6.74 0.29 -49.72
C ALA A 112 7.48 1.15 -50.76
N ALA A 113 8.82 1.13 -50.74
CA ALA A 113 9.61 1.79 -51.76
C ALA A 113 9.20 1.28 -53.16
N ALA A 114 9.03 2.20 -54.11
CA ALA A 114 8.61 1.86 -55.47
C ALA A 114 9.63 0.98 -56.20
N GLN A 115 10.91 1.03 -55.78
CA GLN A 115 11.98 0.16 -56.25
C GLN A 115 12.85 -0.32 -55.08
N PRO A 116 13.52 -1.49 -55.21
CA PRO A 116 14.40 -2.03 -54.18
C PRO A 116 15.54 -1.10 -53.76
N ASP A 117 16.01 -0.28 -54.70
CA ASP A 117 17.19 0.58 -54.54
C ASP A 117 16.83 2.07 -54.28
N ALA A 118 15.54 2.39 -54.26
CA ALA A 118 15.08 3.75 -53.98
C ALA A 118 15.14 4.06 -52.49
N ALA A 119 15.49 5.31 -52.15
CA ALA A 119 15.45 5.78 -50.76
C ALA A 119 14.05 5.52 -50.16
N PRO A 120 13.96 4.98 -48.93
CA PRO A 120 12.68 4.70 -48.30
C PRO A 120 11.85 5.98 -48.20
N PRO A 121 10.54 5.94 -48.52
CA PRO A 121 9.67 7.09 -48.32
C PRO A 121 9.65 7.48 -46.84
N ALA A 122 9.44 8.78 -46.58
CA ALA A 122 9.35 9.29 -45.23
C ALA A 122 8.29 8.51 -44.41
N PRO A 123 8.59 8.16 -43.14
CA PRO A 123 7.69 7.33 -42.34
C PRO A 123 6.38 8.06 -42.08
N ILE A 124 5.26 7.36 -42.26
CA ILE A 124 3.91 7.86 -41.96
C ILE A 124 3.45 7.18 -40.68
N MET A 125 3.74 7.79 -39.53
CA MET A 125 3.45 7.21 -38.22
C MET A 125 1.97 7.41 -37.85
N LYS A 126 1.21 6.30 -37.75
CA LYS A 126 -0.21 6.30 -37.38
C LYS A 126 -0.46 5.42 -36.15
N GLU A 127 -1.24 5.92 -35.21
CA GLU A 127 -1.70 5.13 -34.07
C GLU A 127 -2.74 4.09 -34.49
N ASP A 128 -2.66 2.90 -33.90
CA ASP A 128 -3.52 1.77 -34.23
C ASP A 128 -4.26 1.18 -33.02
N GLY A 129 -5.56 0.93 -33.18
CA GLY A 129 -6.44 0.38 -32.16
C GLY A 129 -6.13 -1.06 -31.78
N THR A 130 -5.81 -1.93 -32.75
CA THR A 130 -5.45 -3.32 -32.45
C THR A 130 -4.11 -3.38 -31.71
N CYS A 131 -3.13 -2.59 -32.13
CA CYS A 131 -1.86 -2.47 -31.40
C CYS A 131 -2.05 -1.86 -29.99
N MET A 132 -2.94 -0.87 -29.84
CA MET A 132 -3.24 -0.26 -28.54
C MET A 132 -3.88 -1.27 -27.58
N LEU A 133 -4.84 -2.06 -28.07
CA LEU A 133 -5.46 -3.13 -27.31
C LEU A 133 -4.44 -4.17 -26.86
N PHE A 134 -3.58 -4.61 -27.78
CA PHE A 134 -2.50 -5.55 -27.46
C PHE A 134 -1.58 -5.02 -26.36
N GLN A 135 -1.21 -3.75 -26.45
CA GLN A 135 -0.35 -3.11 -25.46
C GLN A 135 -1.04 -3.00 -24.09
N LEU A 136 -2.33 -2.65 -24.06
CA LEU A 136 -3.11 -2.59 -22.83
C LEU A 136 -3.21 -3.97 -22.16
N ILE A 137 -3.51 -5.02 -22.92
CA ILE A 137 -3.53 -6.41 -22.42
C ILE A 137 -2.18 -6.75 -21.77
N ARG A 138 -1.07 -6.46 -22.46
CA ARG A 138 0.27 -6.71 -21.91
C ARG A 138 0.57 -5.92 -20.64
N MET A 139 0.12 -4.68 -20.55
CA MET A 139 0.29 -3.86 -19.33
C MET A 139 -0.40 -4.53 -18.14
N VAL A 140 -1.67 -4.89 -18.30
CA VAL A 140 -2.46 -5.55 -17.26
C VAL A 140 -1.84 -6.90 -16.88
N SER A 141 -1.39 -7.71 -17.84
CA SER A 141 -0.76 -9.00 -17.56
C SER A 141 0.57 -8.87 -16.82
N VAL A 142 1.46 -7.94 -17.22
CA VAL A 142 2.76 -7.72 -16.57
C VAL A 142 2.59 -7.20 -15.15
N GLU A 143 1.62 -6.32 -14.93
CA GLU A 143 1.30 -5.80 -13.60
C GLU A 143 0.83 -6.91 -12.67
N THR A 144 -0.02 -7.82 -13.15
CA THR A 144 -0.46 -8.99 -12.38
C THR A 144 0.73 -9.86 -11.98
N MET A 145 1.62 -10.20 -12.93
CA MET A 145 2.80 -11.04 -12.64
C MET A 145 3.80 -10.36 -11.69
N THR A 146 4.06 -9.07 -11.90
CA THR A 146 4.94 -8.28 -11.02
C THR A 146 4.38 -8.21 -9.61
N THR A 147 3.06 -8.01 -9.49
CA THR A 147 2.40 -7.94 -8.19
C THR A 147 2.44 -9.28 -7.47
N ILE A 148 2.20 -10.39 -8.17
CA ILE A 148 2.38 -11.75 -7.63
C ILE A 148 3.81 -11.90 -7.08
N ALA A 149 4.83 -11.59 -7.88
CA ALA A 149 6.23 -11.72 -7.47
C ALA A 149 6.57 -10.88 -6.22
N ILE A 150 6.06 -9.64 -6.15
CA ILE A 150 6.24 -8.76 -4.98
C ILE A 150 5.58 -9.37 -3.74
N ILE A 151 4.35 -9.87 -3.84
CA ILE A 151 3.63 -10.45 -2.70
C ILE A 151 4.32 -11.74 -2.25
N THR A 152 4.71 -12.62 -3.18
CA THR A 152 5.48 -13.84 -2.87
C THR A 152 6.78 -13.50 -2.15
N LYS A 153 7.50 -12.47 -2.58
CA LYS A 153 8.71 -11.99 -1.89
C LYS A 153 8.41 -11.55 -0.46
N LYS A 154 7.29 -10.87 -0.21
CA LYS A 154 6.87 -10.48 1.15
C LYS A 154 6.53 -11.69 2.01
N LEU A 155 5.80 -12.67 1.47
CA LEU A 155 5.46 -13.91 2.20
C LEU A 155 6.68 -14.80 2.50
N ASN A 156 7.74 -14.68 1.70
CA ASN A 156 9.01 -15.35 1.97
C ASN A 156 9.89 -14.61 3.00
N ASN A 157 9.56 -13.36 3.36
CA ASN A 157 10.36 -12.54 4.28
C ASN A 157 9.43 -11.87 5.32
N LEU A 158 8.87 -12.69 6.21
CA LEU A 158 7.84 -12.23 7.16
C LEU A 158 8.40 -11.42 8.35
N GLU A 159 9.71 -11.40 8.56
CA GLU A 159 10.37 -10.61 9.61
C GLU A 159 9.94 -9.14 9.59
N HIS A 160 9.95 -8.52 8.40
CA HIS A 160 9.58 -7.11 8.23
C HIS A 160 8.09 -6.84 8.49
N ILE A 161 7.23 -7.84 8.24
CA ILE A 161 5.80 -7.75 8.54
C ILE A 161 5.61 -7.74 10.06
N MET A 162 6.38 -8.55 10.82
CA MET A 162 6.34 -8.54 12.28
C MET A 162 6.83 -7.21 12.89
N GLU A 163 7.88 -6.61 12.31
CA GLU A 163 8.36 -5.28 12.70
C GLU A 163 7.27 -4.22 12.50
N THR A 164 6.62 -4.26 11.33
CA THR A 164 5.52 -3.33 11.00
C THR A 164 4.35 -3.50 11.96
N ALA A 165 4.05 -4.74 12.34
CA ALA A 165 3.04 -5.08 13.33
C ALA A 165 3.47 -4.75 14.77
N LYS A 166 4.73 -4.35 15.01
CA LYS A 166 5.28 -4.00 16.33
C LYS A 166 5.09 -5.10 17.37
N SER A 167 5.37 -6.35 16.97
CA SER A 167 5.12 -7.55 17.78
C SER A 167 3.65 -7.81 18.13
N ASN A 168 2.68 -7.13 17.51
CA ASN A 168 1.28 -7.51 17.64
C ASN A 168 1.01 -8.72 16.75
N VAL A 169 0.88 -9.90 17.36
CA VAL A 169 0.67 -11.18 16.66
C VAL A 169 -0.65 -11.20 15.90
N GLU A 170 -1.71 -10.59 16.43
CA GLU A 170 -3.00 -10.50 15.76
C GLU A 170 -2.91 -9.66 14.48
N LEU A 171 -2.30 -8.47 14.56
CA LEU A 171 -2.10 -7.61 13.40
C LEU A 171 -1.17 -8.27 12.37
N PHE A 172 -0.10 -8.91 12.82
CA PHE A 172 0.81 -9.67 11.95
C PHE A 172 0.04 -10.74 11.17
N ASN A 173 -0.78 -11.55 11.85
CA ASN A 173 -1.57 -12.59 11.19
C ASN A 173 -2.55 -11.99 10.18
N THR A 174 -3.24 -10.89 10.53
CA THR A 174 -4.14 -10.20 9.60
C THR A 174 -3.39 -9.68 8.36
N MET A 175 -2.19 -9.12 8.52
CA MET A 175 -1.38 -8.66 7.39
C MET A 175 -0.94 -9.82 6.49
N VAL A 176 -0.59 -10.96 7.07
CA VAL A 176 -0.23 -12.17 6.33
C VAL A 176 -1.43 -12.73 5.57
N GLU A 177 -2.59 -12.80 6.22
CA GLU A 177 -3.86 -13.19 5.58
C GLU A 177 -4.21 -12.27 4.41
N ASP A 178 -4.03 -10.95 4.55
CA ASP A 178 -4.24 -10.00 3.45
C ASP A 178 -3.30 -10.26 2.26
N LEU A 179 -2.03 -10.60 2.50
CA LEU A 179 -1.10 -10.97 1.42
C LEU A 179 -1.48 -12.28 0.74
N ILE A 180 -1.88 -13.30 1.50
CA ILE A 180 -2.37 -14.59 0.96
C ILE A 180 -3.60 -14.36 0.10
N THR A 181 -4.55 -13.63 0.68
CA THR A 181 -5.77 -13.16 0.06
C THR A 181 -5.46 -12.46 -1.26
N GLN A 182 -4.45 -11.59 -1.30
CA GLN A 182 -3.97 -10.92 -2.51
C GLN A 182 -3.27 -11.86 -3.53
N LEU A 183 -2.69 -12.99 -3.14
CA LEU A 183 -2.18 -13.99 -4.11
C LEU A 183 -3.28 -14.84 -4.71
N GLN A 184 -4.13 -15.38 -3.84
CA GLN A 184 -5.35 -16.09 -4.24
C GLN A 184 -6.18 -15.20 -5.17
N ALA A 185 -6.15 -13.90 -4.88
CA ALA A 185 -6.74 -12.84 -5.66
C ALA A 185 -6.24 -12.67 -7.11
N ARG A 186 -5.21 -13.40 -7.49
CA ARG A 186 -4.64 -13.39 -8.84
C ARG A 186 -4.51 -14.80 -9.38
N SER A 187 -5.24 -15.74 -8.77
CA SER A 187 -5.16 -17.19 -9.01
C SER A 187 -3.72 -17.72 -8.90
N ALA A 188 -2.89 -17.09 -8.06
CA ALA A 188 -1.52 -17.51 -7.80
C ALA A 188 -1.47 -18.48 -6.62
N GLN A 189 -0.57 -19.45 -6.69
CA GLN A 189 -0.35 -20.37 -5.58
C GLN A 189 0.31 -19.65 -4.41
N VAL A 190 -0.16 -19.95 -3.20
CA VAL A 190 0.49 -19.51 -1.96
C VAL A 190 1.76 -20.33 -1.77
N PRO A 191 2.94 -19.71 -1.61
CA PRO A 191 4.17 -20.44 -1.37
C PRO A 191 4.10 -21.19 -0.03
N PRO A 192 4.78 -22.35 0.11
CA PRO A 192 5.00 -22.95 1.42
C PRO A 192 5.66 -21.94 2.36
N MET A 193 5.03 -21.64 3.48
CA MET A 193 5.40 -20.49 4.32
C MET A 193 5.39 -20.81 5.82
N ILE A 194 5.26 -22.07 6.22
CA ILE A 194 5.31 -22.47 7.64
C ILE A 194 6.64 -22.09 8.28
N ALA A 195 7.77 -22.39 7.61
CA ALA A 195 9.10 -21.99 8.06
C ALA A 195 9.21 -20.46 8.18
N ASN A 196 8.81 -19.73 7.13
CA ASN A 196 8.84 -18.27 7.12
C ASN A 196 7.95 -17.65 8.22
N LEU A 197 6.84 -18.31 8.58
CA LEU A 197 5.98 -17.88 9.70
C LEU A 197 6.72 -18.00 11.02
N PHE A 198 7.46 -19.09 11.25
CA PHE A 198 8.31 -19.22 12.43
C PHE A 198 9.38 -18.12 12.47
N ASP A 199 10.03 -17.80 11.35
CA ASP A 199 11.00 -16.70 11.26
C ASP A 199 10.35 -15.35 11.58
N GLY A 200 9.13 -15.11 11.06
CA GLY A 200 8.33 -13.94 11.40
C GLY A 200 8.02 -13.84 12.90
N TYR A 201 7.62 -14.94 13.54
CA TYR A 201 7.35 -14.97 14.99
C TYR A 201 8.62 -14.85 15.84
N ALA A 202 9.75 -15.35 15.36
CA ALA A 202 11.04 -15.21 16.04
C ALA A 202 11.46 -13.73 16.15
N ASN A 203 10.99 -12.87 15.23
CA ASN A 203 11.24 -11.44 15.27
C ASN A 203 10.33 -10.65 16.26
N CYS A 204 9.57 -11.36 17.12
CA CYS A 204 8.85 -10.74 18.23
C CYS A 204 9.80 -10.24 19.33
N THR A 205 9.41 -9.17 20.00
CA THR A 205 10.20 -8.62 21.12
C THR A 205 9.95 -9.33 22.46
N ASP A 206 8.86 -10.09 22.60
CA ASP A 206 8.56 -10.87 23.80
C ASP A 206 9.33 -12.21 23.80
N SER A 207 10.34 -12.32 24.67
CA SER A 207 11.19 -13.50 24.73
C SER A 207 10.47 -14.78 25.16
N ALA A 208 9.41 -14.69 25.95
CA ALA A 208 8.68 -15.87 26.42
C ALA A 208 7.78 -16.44 25.31
N PHE A 209 7.21 -15.56 24.49
CA PHE A 209 6.51 -15.93 23.27
C PHE A 209 7.45 -16.54 22.23
N VAL A 210 8.61 -15.90 21.97
CA VAL A 210 9.60 -16.41 21.02
C VAL A 210 10.03 -17.83 21.39
N LYS A 211 10.40 -18.08 22.66
CA LYS A 211 10.76 -19.43 23.14
C LYS A 211 9.64 -20.46 22.93
N TYR A 212 8.38 -20.06 23.16
CA TYR A 212 7.24 -20.93 22.92
C TYR A 212 7.13 -21.30 21.42
N MET A 213 7.34 -20.32 20.54
CA MET A 213 7.29 -20.54 19.09
C MET A 213 8.49 -21.35 18.59
N GLU A 214 9.67 -21.18 19.16
CA GLU A 214 10.85 -22.03 18.90
C GLU A 214 10.56 -23.49 19.27
N THR A 215 9.99 -23.74 20.45
CA THR A 215 9.60 -25.12 20.84
C THR A 215 8.60 -25.71 19.84
N LYS A 216 7.65 -24.90 19.35
CA LYS A 216 6.70 -25.33 18.32
C LYS A 216 7.36 -25.58 16.97
N ARG A 217 8.39 -24.82 16.61
CA ARG A 217 9.21 -25.07 15.42
C ARG A 217 9.94 -26.39 15.55
N ASP A 218 10.62 -26.63 16.67
CA ASP A 218 11.37 -27.86 16.90
C ASP A 218 10.44 -29.09 16.85
N SER A 219 9.27 -29.01 17.48
CA SER A 219 8.25 -30.08 17.39
C SER A 219 7.71 -30.28 15.97
N TYR A 220 7.70 -29.24 15.13
CA TYR A 220 7.28 -29.37 13.74
C TYR A 220 8.37 -30.03 12.90
N GLU A 221 9.64 -29.66 13.11
CA GLU A 221 10.81 -30.21 12.42
C GLU A 221 11.09 -31.67 12.79
N ASP A 222 10.85 -32.07 14.05
CA ASP A 222 11.01 -33.46 14.51
C ASP A 222 9.79 -34.36 14.18
N GLY A 223 8.70 -33.77 13.65
CA GLY A 223 7.49 -34.46 13.24
C GLY A 223 6.48 -34.74 14.35
N THR A 224 6.72 -34.30 15.59
CA THR A 224 5.79 -34.47 16.72
C THR A 224 4.56 -33.58 16.60
N LEU A 225 4.69 -32.43 15.94
CA LEU A 225 3.62 -31.49 15.64
C LEU A 225 3.29 -31.54 14.14
N LEU A 226 2.11 -32.07 13.82
CA LEU A 226 1.58 -32.03 12.46
C LEU A 226 0.78 -30.75 12.24
N LEU A 227 1.12 -30.01 11.19
CA LEU A 227 0.43 -28.80 10.76
C LEU A 227 -0.17 -29.03 9.37
N ASP A 228 -1.50 -29.06 9.27
CA ASP A 228 -2.21 -29.30 8.01
C ASP A 228 -2.00 -28.16 6.99
N ASN A 229 -1.88 -26.93 7.47
CA ASN A 229 -1.65 -25.74 6.65
C ASN A 229 -1.01 -24.60 7.47
N HIS A 230 -0.67 -23.50 6.80
CA HIS A 230 -0.10 -22.30 7.41
C HIS A 230 -1.04 -21.63 8.45
N GLY A 231 -2.36 -21.77 8.28
CA GLY A 231 -3.35 -21.25 9.22
C GLY A 231 -3.27 -21.92 10.59
N SER A 232 -2.93 -23.22 10.65
CA SER A 232 -2.81 -23.96 11.91
C SER A 232 -1.79 -23.32 12.86
N ILE A 233 -0.62 -22.92 12.36
CA ILE A 233 0.38 -22.24 13.21
C ILE A 233 -0.02 -20.81 13.55
N MET A 234 -0.72 -20.11 12.66
CA MET A 234 -1.25 -18.77 12.93
C MET A 234 -2.27 -18.77 14.07
N ILE A 235 -3.14 -19.78 14.14
CA ILE A 235 -4.08 -19.98 15.23
C ILE A 235 -3.34 -20.26 16.55
N ILE A 236 -2.39 -21.21 16.55
CA ILE A 236 -1.59 -21.56 17.74
C ILE A 236 -0.87 -20.33 18.31
N ALA A 237 -0.23 -19.54 17.45
CA ALA A 237 0.45 -18.31 17.83
C ALA A 237 -0.53 -17.27 18.40
N LEU A 238 -1.68 -17.07 17.75
CA LEU A 238 -2.69 -16.12 18.18
C LEU A 238 -3.30 -16.48 19.54
N GLU A 239 -3.61 -17.75 19.77
CA GLU A 239 -4.12 -18.22 21.07
C GLU A 239 -3.10 -17.99 22.19
N LYS A 240 -1.83 -18.32 21.95
CA LYS A 240 -0.76 -18.07 22.91
C LYS A 240 -0.64 -16.58 23.23
N TYR A 241 -0.66 -15.73 22.20
CA TYR A 241 -0.64 -14.28 22.36
C TYR A 241 -1.80 -13.78 23.21
N LYS A 242 -3.04 -14.17 22.89
CA LYS A 242 -4.25 -13.80 23.63
C LYS A 242 -4.17 -14.20 25.11
N ILE A 243 -3.70 -15.42 25.40
CA ILE A 243 -3.50 -15.90 26.78
C ILE A 243 -2.48 -15.02 27.53
N MET A 244 -1.38 -14.64 26.89
CA MET A 244 -0.35 -13.81 27.51
C MET A 244 -0.82 -12.37 27.76
N VAL A 245 -1.62 -11.82 26.84
CA VAL A 245 -2.25 -10.50 26.99
C VAL A 245 -3.26 -10.52 28.14
N ASP A 246 -4.15 -11.52 28.19
CA ASP A 246 -5.16 -11.67 29.25
C ASP A 246 -4.50 -11.83 30.64
N ARG A 247 -3.45 -12.66 30.73
CA ARG A 247 -2.66 -12.85 31.94
C ARG A 247 -1.76 -11.65 32.29
N LYS A 248 -1.73 -10.60 31.47
CA LYS A 248 -0.90 -9.39 31.65
C LYS A 248 0.60 -9.70 31.76
N ILE A 249 1.05 -10.74 31.06
CA ILE A 249 2.46 -11.14 30.98
C ILE A 249 3.08 -10.84 29.62
N TRP A 250 2.30 -10.34 28.66
CA TRP A 250 2.77 -9.90 27.35
C TRP A 250 3.70 -8.69 27.44
N LEU A 251 4.86 -8.77 26.76
CA LEU A 251 5.95 -7.79 26.78
C LEU A 251 6.39 -7.41 28.20
N ARG A 252 6.18 -8.32 29.16
CA ARG A 252 6.64 -8.12 30.52
C ARG A 252 8.16 -8.24 30.49
N LYS A 253 8.83 -7.14 30.81
CA LYS A 253 10.28 -7.15 31.03
C LYS A 253 10.60 -8.22 32.07
N SER A 254 11.52 -9.12 31.73
CA SER A 254 11.95 -10.14 32.69
C SER A 254 12.55 -9.48 33.93
N GLU A 255 12.54 -10.22 35.05
CA GLU A 255 13.19 -9.77 36.28
C GLU A 255 14.66 -9.41 36.01
N GLU A 256 15.36 -10.22 35.22
CA GLU A 256 16.72 -9.95 34.74
C GLU A 256 16.82 -8.66 33.92
N GLN A 257 15.86 -8.34 33.04
CA GLN A 257 15.87 -7.09 32.27
C GLN A 257 15.61 -5.87 33.17
N MET A 258 14.76 -6.01 34.18
CA MET A 258 14.53 -4.97 35.19
C MET A 258 15.75 -4.80 36.10
N GLU A 259 16.41 -5.90 36.47
CA GLU A 259 17.62 -5.92 37.27
C GLU A 259 18.79 -5.32 36.48
N ILE A 260 18.99 -5.69 35.22
CA ILE A 260 19.96 -5.05 34.32
C ILE A 260 19.63 -3.56 34.14
N MET A 261 18.37 -3.16 34.03
CA MET A 261 17.99 -1.74 34.00
C MET A 261 18.37 -1.03 35.30
N THR A 262 18.15 -1.68 36.44
CA THR A 262 18.46 -1.16 37.78
C THR A 262 19.98 -1.05 37.98
N LEU A 263 20.72 -2.10 37.65
CA LEU A 263 22.18 -2.15 37.66
C LEU A 263 22.79 -1.14 36.70
N LYS A 264 22.26 -0.99 35.47
CA LYS A 264 22.69 0.08 34.55
C LYS A 264 22.41 1.46 35.13
N ALA A 265 21.24 1.68 35.71
CA ALA A 265 20.91 2.95 36.36
C ALA A 265 21.82 3.25 37.56
N GLU A 266 22.21 2.21 38.31
CA GLU A 266 23.11 2.31 39.46
C GLU A 266 24.56 2.55 39.04
N VAL A 267 25.06 1.85 38.02
CA VAL A 267 26.38 2.11 37.42
C VAL A 267 26.45 3.54 36.86
N THR A 268 25.37 4.04 36.27
CA THR A 268 25.30 5.42 35.77
C THR A 268 25.32 6.43 36.92
N LYS A 269 24.64 6.13 38.05
CA LYS A 269 24.71 6.93 39.29
C LYS A 269 26.09 6.89 39.95
N LEU A 270 26.77 5.75 39.93
CA LEU A 270 28.12 5.58 40.51
C LEU A 270 29.18 6.30 39.66
N ARG A 271 29.03 6.29 38.34
CA ARG A 271 29.85 7.10 37.41
C ARG A 271 29.58 8.61 37.50
N GLY A 272 28.50 9.03 38.16
CA GLY A 272 28.06 10.43 38.27
C GLY A 272 28.51 11.18 39.54
N LYS A 273 29.37 10.62 40.40
CA LYS A 273 29.91 11.33 41.58
C LYS A 273 31.34 11.82 41.32
N PRO A 274 31.57 13.12 41.02
CA PRO A 274 32.88 13.71 41.24
C PRO A 274 33.09 13.95 42.75
N ASN A 275 34.34 13.76 43.14
CA ASN A 275 34.87 13.78 44.50
C ASN A 275 34.46 15.04 45.29
N SER A 276 34.19 14.87 46.58
CA SER A 276 33.82 15.92 47.52
C SER A 276 34.98 16.88 47.81
N LYS A 277 34.67 18.17 48.00
CA LYS A 277 35.45 19.08 48.86
C LYS A 277 34.48 19.92 49.71
N PRO A 278 34.76 20.12 51.03
CA PRO A 278 33.83 20.77 51.96
C PRO A 278 34.14 22.27 52.14
N THR A 279 33.14 23.07 52.51
CA THR A 279 33.25 24.36 53.26
C THR A 279 31.82 24.85 53.59
N SER A 280 31.34 24.62 54.82
CA SER A 280 31.30 25.56 55.96
C SER A 280 30.23 26.66 55.91
N SER A 281 29.16 26.42 56.69
CA SER A 281 28.47 27.34 57.62
C SER A 281 27.97 28.73 57.18
N LYS A 282 26.64 28.95 57.28
CA LYS A 282 25.98 29.79 58.33
C LYS A 282 24.46 29.97 58.03
N LYS A 283 23.61 29.72 59.03
CA LYS A 283 22.23 30.26 59.24
C LYS A 283 22.35 31.51 60.16
N PRO A 284 21.34 32.39 60.43
CA PRO A 284 19.86 32.19 60.51
C PRO A 284 19.03 33.47 60.13
N PRO A 285 17.85 33.83 60.72
CA PRO A 285 16.55 33.15 60.93
C PRO A 285 15.31 33.93 60.37
N SER A 286 14.14 33.31 60.26
CA SER A 286 12.84 33.78 60.82
C SER A 286 11.59 33.19 60.11
N LYS A 287 10.54 33.09 60.92
CA LYS A 287 9.24 32.41 60.83
C LYS A 287 8.33 32.85 59.68
N GLY A 288 7.48 31.93 59.21
CA GLY A 288 6.06 32.25 58.97
C GLY A 288 5.36 31.59 57.78
N LYS A 289 4.51 30.60 58.09
CA LYS A 289 3.27 30.18 57.40
C LYS A 289 3.34 29.39 56.08
N LYS A 290 2.62 28.26 56.13
CA LYS A 290 2.22 27.33 55.06
C LYS A 290 1.61 28.05 53.85
N GLY A 291 2.11 27.73 52.66
CA GLY A 291 1.47 27.92 51.36
C GLY A 291 2.08 26.90 50.39
N LYS A 292 1.22 26.12 49.73
CA LYS A 292 1.48 24.87 48.98
C LYS A 292 2.49 25.03 47.83
N ASP A 293 3.28 23.97 47.58
CA ASP A 293 3.97 23.42 46.38
C ASP A 293 4.03 24.15 45.00
N ASP A 294 3.53 25.38 44.86
CA ASP A 294 3.40 26.11 43.59
C ASP A 294 4.73 26.69 43.09
N ASP A 295 5.66 27.05 43.99
CA ASP A 295 6.95 27.64 43.60
C ASP A 295 7.87 26.65 42.86
N LYS A 296 7.80 25.36 43.18
CA LYS A 296 8.64 24.32 42.57
C LYS A 296 8.29 24.08 41.10
N PHE A 297 7.08 24.46 40.70
CA PHE A 297 6.55 24.28 39.35
C PHE A 297 6.21 25.60 38.64
N ALA A 298 6.50 26.75 39.25
CA ALA A 298 6.26 28.07 38.66
C ALA A 298 6.85 28.22 37.25
N TRP A 299 8.01 27.60 36.98
CA TRP A 299 8.64 27.60 35.66
C TRP A 299 7.79 26.93 34.56
N LYS A 300 6.79 26.11 34.92
CA LYS A 300 5.89 25.46 33.94
C LYS A 300 4.87 26.42 33.33
N LEU A 301 4.66 27.59 33.93
CA LEU A 301 3.77 28.64 33.45
C LEU A 301 4.48 29.67 32.57
N VAL A 302 5.82 29.72 32.62
CA VAL A 302 6.62 30.75 31.94
C VAL A 302 6.94 30.30 30.51
N SER A 303 6.53 31.07 29.51
CA SER A 303 6.88 30.82 28.10
C SER A 303 8.38 31.01 27.85
N PRO A 304 9.05 30.15 27.04
CA PRO A 304 10.42 30.38 26.60
C PRO A 304 10.51 31.71 25.82
N LYS A 305 11.66 32.40 25.92
CA LYS A 305 11.89 33.64 25.18
C LYS A 305 12.15 33.32 23.71
N GLU A 306 12.03 34.35 22.86
CA GLU A 306 12.31 34.22 21.43
C GLU A 306 13.77 33.77 21.21
N GLY A 307 13.94 32.61 20.57
CA GLY A 307 15.25 31.96 20.35
C GLY A 307 15.62 30.85 21.34
N ASP A 308 14.87 30.65 22.43
CA ASP A 308 15.15 29.58 23.39
C ASP A 308 14.66 28.19 22.92
N PRO A 309 15.32 27.09 23.34
CA PRO A 309 14.88 25.74 23.00
C PRO A 309 13.52 25.41 23.62
N GLN A 310 12.60 24.91 22.80
CA GLN A 310 11.24 24.50 23.20
C GLN A 310 11.17 23.14 23.93
N GLN A 311 12.33 22.60 24.33
CA GLN A 311 12.46 21.35 25.06
C GLN A 311 13.49 21.51 26.19
N LYS A 312 13.20 20.98 27.37
CA LYS A 312 14.17 20.95 28.48
C LYS A 312 14.00 19.72 29.37
N THR A 313 15.10 19.29 29.98
CA THR A 313 15.13 18.18 30.93
C THR A 313 15.22 18.72 32.35
N VAL A 314 14.22 18.43 33.19
CA VAL A 314 14.20 18.85 34.59
C VAL A 314 13.97 17.61 35.45
N ASN A 315 14.87 17.34 36.40
CA ASN A 315 14.84 16.16 37.27
C ASN A 315 14.74 14.82 36.51
N GLY A 316 15.48 14.69 35.41
CA GLY A 316 15.53 13.47 34.59
C GLY A 316 14.28 13.22 33.73
N LYS A 317 13.30 14.13 33.73
CA LYS A 317 12.12 14.06 32.86
C LYS A 317 12.22 15.12 31.76
N LYS A 318 11.92 14.72 30.53
CA LYS A 318 11.88 15.63 29.37
C LYS A 318 10.53 16.34 29.30
N TYR A 319 10.58 17.66 29.18
CA TYR A 319 9.42 18.53 29.04
C TYR A 319 9.48 19.26 27.69
N ILE A 320 8.32 19.38 27.05
CA ILE A 320 8.12 20.15 25.82
C ILE A 320 7.24 21.37 26.14
N TYR A 321 7.53 22.49 25.50
CA TYR A 321 6.66 23.66 25.55
C TYR A 321 5.46 23.48 24.61
N CYS A 322 4.27 23.77 25.11
CA CYS A 322 3.03 23.68 24.37
C CYS A 322 2.15 24.92 24.65
N PRO A 323 1.90 25.79 23.65
CA PRO A 323 1.19 27.05 23.84
C PRO A 323 -0.32 26.89 24.08
N TYR A 324 -0.88 25.70 23.80
CA TYR A 324 -2.31 25.40 23.94
C TYR A 324 -2.76 25.17 25.39
N HIS A 325 -1.83 25.05 26.34
CA HIS A 325 -2.15 24.94 27.76
C HIS A 325 -2.09 26.31 28.43
N GLN A 326 -3.20 26.77 29.00
CA GLN A 326 -3.26 28.07 29.65
C GLN A 326 -2.56 28.08 31.02
N THR A 327 -2.63 26.96 31.76
CA THR A 327 -2.16 26.85 33.15
C THR A 327 -0.88 26.04 33.32
N THR A 328 -0.46 25.25 32.32
CA THR A 328 0.81 24.48 32.36
C THR A 328 1.42 24.36 30.97
N LYS A 329 2.14 25.39 30.54
CA LYS A 329 2.74 25.45 29.20
C LYS A 329 3.90 24.48 29.01
N TRP A 330 4.55 24.04 30.08
CA TRP A 330 5.57 22.98 30.02
C TRP A 330 5.02 21.65 30.51
N VAL A 331 4.90 20.72 29.57
CA VAL A 331 4.27 19.40 29.74
C VAL A 331 5.27 18.30 29.44
N LEU A 332 5.06 17.12 30.00
CA LEU A 332 5.96 15.98 29.76
C LEU A 332 5.93 15.60 28.27
N GLU A 333 7.10 15.36 27.69
CA GLU A 333 7.22 14.90 26.29
C GLU A 333 6.47 13.58 26.08
N VAL A 334 6.51 12.70 27.08
CA VAL A 334 5.72 11.47 27.15
C VAL A 334 5.00 11.45 28.48
N ASN A 335 3.66 11.36 28.46
CA ASN A 335 2.88 11.30 29.70
C ASN A 335 3.05 9.93 30.39
N ASN A 336 2.54 9.79 31.62
CA ASN A 336 2.62 8.54 32.37
C ASN A 336 1.86 7.35 31.71
N LYS A 337 1.10 7.60 30.64
CA LYS A 337 0.41 6.59 29.83
C LYS A 337 1.17 6.26 28.53
N GLY A 338 2.40 6.75 28.37
CA GLY A 338 3.24 6.46 27.19
C GLY A 338 2.89 7.27 25.95
N VAL A 339 1.99 8.25 26.04
CA VAL A 339 1.57 9.07 24.89
C VAL A 339 2.52 10.25 24.72
N VAL A 340 3.07 10.39 23.51
CA VAL A 340 3.93 11.52 23.13
C VAL A 340 3.08 12.79 22.99
N HIS A 341 3.43 13.85 23.73
CA HIS A 341 2.61 15.06 23.79
C HIS A 341 2.57 15.83 22.45
N ARG A 342 3.66 15.79 21.66
CA ARG A 342 3.73 16.45 20.35
C ARG A 342 2.64 15.96 19.37
N THR A 343 2.24 14.69 19.46
CA THR A 343 1.20 14.08 18.60
C THR A 343 -0.12 13.84 19.34
N GLY A 344 -0.10 13.87 20.68
CA GLY A 344 -1.24 13.54 21.56
C GLY A 344 -1.81 14.70 22.37
N CYS A 345 -1.52 15.96 22.04
CA CYS A 345 -2.05 17.10 22.78
C CYS A 345 -3.57 17.29 22.53
N GLU A 346 -4.40 16.96 23.53
CA GLU A 346 -5.86 17.13 23.45
C GLU A 346 -6.27 18.61 23.34
N LYS A 347 -5.61 19.51 24.07
CA LYS A 347 -5.89 20.97 24.00
C LYS A 347 -5.54 21.59 22.64
N MET A 348 -4.52 21.07 21.96
CA MET A 348 -4.21 21.43 20.57
C MET A 348 -5.30 20.94 19.62
N LYS A 349 -5.78 19.69 19.81
CA LYS A 349 -6.87 19.14 18.99
C LYS A 349 -8.15 19.93 19.18
N GLU A 350 -8.52 20.27 20.42
CA GLU A 350 -9.67 21.12 20.76
C GLU A 350 -9.57 22.51 20.12
N ALA A 351 -8.39 23.15 20.17
CA ALA A 351 -8.15 24.45 19.55
C ALA A 351 -8.24 24.40 18.01
N LEU A 352 -7.72 23.35 17.39
CA LEU A 352 -7.79 23.14 15.94
C LEU A 352 -9.22 22.79 15.46
N THR A 353 -9.98 22.02 16.25
CA THR A 353 -11.39 21.72 15.94
C THR A 353 -12.30 22.94 16.12
N SER A 354 -11.96 23.83 17.05
CA SER A 354 -12.71 25.09 17.26
C SER A 354 -12.49 26.09 16.12
N ASN A 355 -11.29 26.13 15.53
CA ASN A 355 -11.00 26.95 14.34
C ASN A 355 -11.55 26.35 13.04
N LYS A 356 -11.79 25.03 12.99
CA LYS A 356 -12.35 24.35 11.80
C LYS A 356 -13.88 24.52 11.65
N ALA A 357 -14.56 25.07 12.66
CA ALA A 357 -15.99 25.38 12.58
C ALA A 357 -16.29 26.70 11.84
N THR A 358 -15.25 27.50 11.49
CA THR A 358 -15.38 28.77 10.76
C THR A 358 -14.79 28.75 9.35
N GLU A 359 -14.19 27.64 8.90
CA GLU A 359 -13.72 27.46 7.52
C GLU A 359 -14.33 26.17 6.97
N GLY A 360 -15.40 26.36 6.20
CA GLY A 360 -16.14 25.29 5.56
C GLY A 360 -15.35 24.55 4.49
N THR A 361 -15.71 23.27 4.39
CA THR A 361 -15.69 22.44 3.17
C THR A 361 -14.39 22.40 2.38
N ASP A 362 -13.57 21.37 2.65
CA ASP A 362 -12.95 20.58 1.58
C ASP A 362 -12.55 19.20 2.12
N ASP A 363 -13.22 18.20 1.57
CA ASP A 363 -13.23 16.80 2.00
C ASP A 363 -12.03 16.06 1.42
N LYS A 364 -11.16 15.55 2.31
CA LYS A 364 -10.08 14.61 1.98
C LYS A 364 -10.13 13.44 2.93
N THR A 365 -11.06 12.52 2.68
CA THR A 365 -10.97 11.12 3.10
C THR A 365 -11.84 10.24 2.20
N SER A 366 -11.28 9.65 1.14
CA SER A 366 -11.81 8.40 0.58
C SER A 366 -10.78 7.64 -0.28
N GLU A 367 -9.63 7.27 0.28
CA GLU A 367 -8.65 6.40 -0.41
C GLU A 367 -8.90 4.89 -0.16
N ALA A 368 -10.08 4.52 0.36
CA ALA A 368 -10.48 3.12 0.55
C ALA A 368 -11.92 2.80 0.08
N ALA A 369 -12.60 3.73 -0.60
CA ALA A 369 -13.96 3.52 -1.14
C ALA A 369 -14.05 3.69 -2.68
N ALA A 370 -12.92 3.80 -3.37
CA ALA A 370 -12.87 4.07 -4.81
C ALA A 370 -12.93 2.82 -5.72
N LEU A 371 -13.22 1.63 -5.18
CA LEU A 371 -13.28 0.40 -5.97
C LEU A 371 -14.64 -0.31 -5.99
N THR A 372 -15.64 0.19 -5.25
CA THR A 372 -16.96 -0.48 -5.18
C THR A 372 -18.11 0.37 -5.74
N ASN A 373 -17.93 1.68 -5.93
CA ASN A 373 -19.01 2.57 -6.42
C ASN A 373 -18.98 2.89 -7.92
N ALA A 374 -18.33 2.06 -8.74
CA ALA A 374 -18.29 2.25 -10.20
C ALA A 374 -19.15 1.24 -10.98
N ILE A 375 -20.04 0.47 -10.32
CA ILE A 375 -20.85 -0.56 -10.99
C ILE A 375 -22.37 -0.32 -10.91
N GLU A 376 -22.86 0.64 -10.12
CA GLU A 376 -24.32 0.91 -10.06
C GLU A 376 -24.82 2.08 -10.92
N ASP A 377 -23.97 2.74 -11.71
CA ASP A 377 -24.38 3.88 -12.56
C ASP A 377 -24.11 3.67 -14.05
N ALA A 378 -24.21 2.41 -14.50
CA ALA A 378 -24.31 2.05 -15.92
C ALA A 378 -25.74 1.60 -16.33
N GLY A 379 -26.73 1.86 -15.46
CA GLY A 379 -28.12 1.40 -15.64
C GLY A 379 -29.10 2.43 -16.19
N THR A 380 -28.84 3.73 -16.06
CA THR A 380 -29.81 4.76 -16.46
C THR A 380 -29.11 6.08 -16.77
N ASN A 381 -28.92 6.43 -18.05
CA ASN A 381 -29.59 7.61 -18.59
C ASN A 381 -29.36 7.84 -20.11
N THR A 382 -30.48 8.16 -20.76
CA THR A 382 -30.68 9.06 -21.91
C THR A 382 -29.71 9.04 -23.08
N LEU A 383 -30.25 8.53 -24.20
CA LEU A 383 -30.20 9.14 -25.53
C LEU A 383 -29.90 10.65 -25.48
N LEU A 384 -28.80 11.07 -26.10
CA LEU A 384 -28.65 12.41 -26.65
C LEU A 384 -28.51 12.31 -28.18
N PRO A 385 -29.07 13.28 -28.91
CA PRO A 385 -29.40 13.13 -30.32
C PRO A 385 -28.16 13.25 -31.21
N ILE A 386 -28.23 12.52 -32.32
CA ILE A 386 -27.35 12.64 -33.48
C ILE A 386 -27.60 14.02 -34.09
N ILE A 387 -26.55 14.84 -34.17
CA ILE A 387 -26.52 15.98 -35.08
C ILE A 387 -26.14 15.40 -36.45
N GLU A 388 -27.12 15.31 -37.33
CA GLU A 388 -26.92 15.20 -38.77
C GLU A 388 -26.43 16.57 -39.25
N ASP A 389 -25.17 16.64 -39.70
CA ASP A 389 -24.74 17.71 -40.60
C ASP A 389 -24.62 17.10 -42.00
N GLU A 390 -25.68 17.36 -42.77
CA GLU A 390 -25.71 17.40 -44.23
C GLU A 390 -24.79 18.53 -44.75
N GLU A 391 -24.28 18.35 -45.97
CA GLU A 391 -23.58 19.34 -46.83
C GLU A 391 -22.17 19.80 -46.39
N LEU A 392 -21.10 19.20 -46.95
CA LEU A 392 -20.47 19.53 -48.25
C LEU A 392 -19.20 18.70 -48.50
#